data_AF-A0A7J4JNR3-F1
#
_entry.id   AF-A0A7J4JNR3-F1
#
_cell.length_a   1.000
_cell.length_b   1.000
_cell.length_c   1.000
_cell.angle_alpha   90.00
_cell.angle_beta   90.00
_cell.angle_gamma   90.00
#
_symmetry.space_group_name_H-M   'P 1'
#
loop_
_entity.id
_entity.type
_entity.pdbx_description
1 polymer ?
#
loop_
_entity_poly.entity_id
_entity_poly.type
_entity_poly.pdbx_seq_one_letter_code
_entity_poly.pdbx_strand_id
1 'polypeptide(L)'
;MEIEQPSILDASEPVSKAVNEISKSGLPVFIVKNGKYFGLIDERSIRQRLSNPDKEKCETIAERTPSLSQDSTVMDACNAFFAGRFKAIPVISKGKIEGAITRQTLLSELLKEKMLSKKRVLEVMTSPVASIDISSTVGHARSELRSHNIRRLVVTEGGRIAGLLSVFDLASFVSNPRQSNAFYRGGEKTTMDSRPILSYVKKQVETISPTDSLSNAVAKMLDKRVAALIVSEGMSPVGIVTAKDILHAALAYEKSTRVFVSGLPYENRDYQSEIVKEGEKLLDRLEKSFEVSSLVFHVKREGAGFSVRSRLDGKKSINASASDFRLESALRMVIAELRKMAEKNKMTGVEKKRRDAKLREE
;
A
#
# COMPACT_ATOMS: atom_id res chain seq x y z
N MET A 1 9.59 8.51 7.69
CA MET A 1 8.17 8.91 7.52
C MET A 1 7.89 10.20 8.26
N GLU A 2 7.34 11.18 7.55
CA GLU A 2 6.87 12.45 8.12
C GLU A 2 5.67 12.20 9.06
N ILE A 3 5.68 12.80 10.25
CA ILE A 3 4.62 12.61 11.24
C ILE A 3 3.69 13.82 11.19
N GLU A 4 2.42 13.58 10.85
CA GLU A 4 1.40 14.63 10.79
C GLU A 4 0.75 14.85 12.17
N GLN A 5 0.37 16.09 12.47
CA GLN A 5 -0.36 16.42 13.69
C GLN A 5 -1.85 16.12 13.53
N PRO A 6 -2.41 15.16 14.28
CA PRO A 6 -3.79 14.76 14.09
C PRO A 6 -4.76 15.52 15.01
N SER A 7 -6.04 15.54 14.64
CA SER A 7 -7.10 15.96 15.57
C SER A 7 -7.24 14.92 16.68
N ILE A 8 -7.23 15.38 17.93
CA ILE A 8 -7.35 14.55 19.14
C ILE A 8 -8.51 15.09 19.98
N LEU A 9 -9.38 14.20 20.47
CA LEU A 9 -10.47 14.52 21.39
C LEU A 9 -10.45 13.60 22.61
N ASP A 10 -10.98 14.07 23.73
CA ASP A 10 -11.20 13.22 24.90
C ASP A 10 -12.40 12.28 24.70
N ALA A 11 -12.31 11.08 25.27
CA ALA A 11 -13.31 10.03 25.25
C ALA A 11 -14.70 10.49 25.72
N SER A 12 -14.75 11.46 26.64
CA SER A 12 -15.98 12.01 27.18
C SER A 12 -16.65 13.05 26.29
N GLU A 13 -15.97 13.55 25.25
CA GLU A 13 -16.50 14.59 24.38
C GLU A 13 -17.61 14.07 23.45
N PRO A 14 -18.56 14.94 23.03
CA PRO A 14 -19.62 14.56 22.09
C PRO A 14 -19.07 14.13 20.73
N VAL A 15 -19.69 13.12 20.12
CA VAL A 15 -19.32 12.65 18.77
C VAL A 15 -19.48 13.74 17.71
N SER A 16 -20.39 14.69 17.87
CA SER A 16 -20.56 15.81 16.93
C SER A 16 -19.31 16.66 16.73
N LYS A 17 -18.42 16.74 17.75
CA LYS A 17 -17.09 17.35 17.59
C LYS A 17 -16.20 16.54 16.64
N ALA A 18 -16.16 15.21 16.81
CA ALA A 18 -15.41 14.35 15.91
C ALA A 18 -15.95 14.43 14.47
N VAL A 19 -17.28 14.47 14.29
CA VAL A 19 -17.93 14.64 12.98
C VAL A 19 -17.46 15.95 12.32
N ASN A 20 -17.43 17.05 13.06
CA ASN A 20 -16.97 18.34 12.55
C ASN A 20 -15.50 18.30 12.10
N GLU A 21 -14.63 17.73 12.93
CA GLU A 21 -13.19 17.63 12.61
C GLU A 21 -12.92 16.71 11.40
N ILE A 22 -13.64 15.61 11.29
CA ILE A 22 -13.57 14.71 10.11
C ILE A 22 -14.09 15.42 8.86
N SER A 23 -15.16 16.21 8.97
CA SER A 23 -15.72 16.96 7.84
C SER A 23 -14.74 18.00 7.29
N LYS A 24 -14.01 18.69 8.17
CA LYS A 24 -13.00 19.69 7.79
C LYS A 24 -11.75 19.06 7.18
N SER A 25 -11.22 18.00 7.80
CA SER A 25 -9.92 17.44 7.45
C SER A 25 -9.97 16.26 6.47
N GLY A 26 -11.09 15.52 6.43
CA GLY A 26 -11.20 14.23 5.73
C GLY A 26 -10.44 13.07 6.41
N LEU A 27 -9.76 13.34 7.54
CA LEU A 27 -8.95 12.41 8.32
C LEU A 27 -9.70 11.95 9.58
N PRO A 28 -9.36 10.77 10.14
CA PRO A 28 -9.94 10.31 11.39
C PRO A 28 -9.47 11.17 12.58
N VAL A 29 -10.27 11.16 13.65
CA VAL A 29 -9.95 11.81 14.92
C VAL A 29 -9.50 10.74 15.91
N PHE A 30 -8.36 10.95 16.56
CA PHE A 30 -7.92 10.04 17.62
C PHE A 30 -8.55 10.41 18.95
N ILE A 31 -8.91 9.39 19.71
CA ILE A 31 -9.58 9.52 21.00
C ILE A 31 -8.60 9.15 22.09
N VAL A 32 -8.51 10.01 23.11
CA VAL A 32 -7.74 9.75 24.34
C VAL A 32 -8.68 9.55 25.52
N LYS A 33 -8.31 8.68 26.44
CA LYS A 33 -9.01 8.46 27.71
C LYS A 33 -7.99 8.40 28.82
N ASN A 34 -8.18 9.22 29.86
CA ASN A 34 -7.23 9.34 30.99
C ASN A 34 -5.80 9.64 30.52
N GLY A 35 -5.65 10.50 29.51
CA GLY A 35 -4.35 10.89 28.94
C GLY A 35 -3.63 9.82 28.12
N LYS A 36 -4.28 8.68 27.83
CA LYS A 36 -3.74 7.60 27.00
C LYS A 36 -4.58 7.41 25.74
N TYR A 37 -3.95 6.92 24.69
CA TYR A 37 -4.66 6.53 23.47
C TYR A 37 -5.76 5.49 23.75
N PHE A 38 -6.98 5.75 23.25
CA PHE A 38 -8.15 4.89 23.43
C PHE A 38 -8.58 4.23 22.12
N GLY A 39 -8.62 5.00 21.02
CA GLY A 39 -9.08 4.53 19.70
C GLY A 39 -9.15 5.67 18.69
N LEU A 40 -9.82 5.45 17.56
CA LEU A 40 -10.11 6.48 16.56
C LEU A 40 -11.58 6.49 16.17
N ILE A 41 -12.04 7.63 15.68
CA ILE A 41 -13.33 7.80 15.00
C ILE A 41 -13.07 8.20 13.57
N ASP A 42 -13.70 7.53 12.63
CA ASP A 42 -13.68 7.86 11.21
C ASP A 42 -15.09 7.86 10.63
N GLU A 43 -15.23 8.20 9.35
CA GLU A 43 -16.54 8.17 8.69
C GLU A 43 -17.22 6.79 8.73
N ARG A 44 -16.46 5.70 8.84
CA ARG A 44 -17.01 4.35 8.90
C ARG A 44 -17.61 4.10 10.27
N SER A 45 -16.89 4.37 11.36
CA SER A 45 -17.43 4.19 12.71
C SER A 45 -18.66 5.07 12.94
N ILE A 46 -18.65 6.31 12.43
CA ILE A 46 -19.83 7.18 12.40
C ILE A 46 -21.00 6.49 11.70
N ARG A 47 -20.85 6.06 10.44
CA ARG A 47 -21.95 5.43 9.70
C ARG A 47 -22.43 4.11 10.29
N GLN A 48 -21.56 3.36 10.96
CA GLN A 48 -21.87 2.01 11.44
C GLN A 48 -22.46 2.00 12.85
N ARG A 49 -22.10 2.98 13.68
CA ARG A 49 -22.36 2.92 15.13
C ARG A 49 -23.10 4.14 15.66
N LEU A 50 -23.07 5.26 14.95
CA LEU A 50 -23.69 6.50 15.43
C LEU A 50 -25.17 6.52 15.09
N SER A 51 -26.00 6.66 16.13
CA SER A 51 -27.43 6.91 15.97
C SER A 51 -27.74 8.39 16.13
N ASN A 52 -27.18 9.03 17.17
CA ASN A 52 -27.36 10.46 17.43
C ASN A 52 -26.02 11.16 17.78
N PRO A 53 -25.47 11.99 16.88
CA PRO A 53 -24.19 12.68 17.07
C PRO A 53 -24.06 13.51 18.35
N ASP A 54 -25.16 14.12 18.82
CA ASP A 54 -25.12 15.09 19.91
C ASP A 54 -25.32 14.46 21.30
N LYS A 55 -25.79 13.21 21.34
CA LYS A 55 -26.07 12.50 22.61
C LYS A 55 -25.02 11.46 22.97
N GLU A 56 -24.23 11.02 21.98
CA GLU A 56 -23.24 9.98 22.17
C GLU A 56 -21.85 10.57 22.44
N LYS A 57 -21.09 9.91 23.33
CA LYS A 57 -19.70 10.25 23.63
C LYS A 57 -18.76 9.55 22.65
N CYS A 58 -17.59 10.13 22.43
CA CYS A 58 -16.57 9.60 21.54
C CYS A 58 -16.19 8.15 21.88
N GLU A 59 -16.08 7.79 23.16
CA GLU A 59 -15.74 6.43 23.59
C GLU A 59 -16.73 5.35 23.13
N THR A 60 -17.99 5.70 22.88
CA THR A 60 -19.04 4.75 22.48
C THR A 60 -18.80 4.18 21.09
N ILE A 61 -18.25 5.01 20.19
CA ILE A 61 -18.08 4.63 18.78
C ILE A 61 -16.61 4.53 18.34
N ALA A 62 -15.67 4.92 19.20
CA ALA A 62 -14.25 4.82 18.91
C ALA A 62 -13.83 3.35 18.70
N GLU A 63 -13.03 3.11 17.67
CA GLU A 63 -12.52 1.79 17.33
C GLU A 63 -11.01 1.71 17.59
N ARG A 64 -10.53 0.55 18.04
CA ARG A 64 -9.09 0.31 18.17
C ARG A 64 -8.46 0.16 16.78
N THR A 65 -7.25 0.67 16.66
CA THR A 65 -6.40 0.57 15.46
C THR A 65 -5.02 0.09 15.87
N PRO A 66 -4.24 -0.54 14.98
CA PRO A 66 -2.82 -0.71 15.19
C PRO A 66 -2.15 0.64 15.50
N SER A 67 -1.05 0.63 16.22
CA SER A 67 -0.24 1.82 16.51
C SER A 67 1.18 1.62 16.03
N LEU A 68 1.83 2.70 15.63
CA LEU A 68 3.25 2.73 15.30
C LEU A 68 4.02 3.41 16.43
N SER A 69 5.34 3.23 16.47
CA SER A 69 6.28 3.97 17.32
C SER A 69 7.28 4.74 16.45
N GLN A 70 8.15 5.54 17.06
CA GLN A 70 9.22 6.24 16.32
C GLN A 70 10.19 5.28 15.60
N ASP A 71 10.32 4.05 16.10
CA ASP A 71 11.19 3.03 15.51
C ASP A 71 10.53 2.23 14.39
N SER A 72 9.22 2.40 14.18
CA SER A 72 8.46 1.67 13.17
C SER A 72 8.95 1.99 11.75
N THR A 73 9.08 0.93 10.97
CA THR A 73 9.51 0.97 9.57
C THR A 73 8.35 1.29 8.63
N VAL A 74 8.67 1.56 7.36
CA VAL A 74 7.68 1.68 6.28
C VAL A 74 6.85 0.40 6.14
N MET A 75 7.46 -0.77 6.42
CA MET A 75 6.79 -2.06 6.34
C MET A 75 5.84 -2.31 7.51
N ASP A 76 6.20 -1.85 8.72
CA ASP A 76 5.27 -1.84 9.85
C ASP A 76 4.03 -0.99 9.53
N ALA A 77 4.23 0.17 8.93
CA ALA A 77 3.13 1.01 8.45
C ALA A 77 2.31 0.31 7.37
N CYS A 78 2.94 -0.31 6.36
CA CYS A 78 2.24 -1.08 5.33
C CYS A 78 1.38 -2.19 5.94
N ASN A 79 1.92 -2.97 6.88
CA ASN A 79 1.19 -4.02 7.59
C ASN A 79 0.01 -3.45 8.39
N ALA A 80 0.22 -2.35 9.13
CA ALA A 80 -0.84 -1.68 9.89
C ALA A 80 -1.99 -1.20 8.98
N PHE A 81 -1.67 -0.58 7.84
CA PHE A 81 -2.65 -0.12 6.86
C PHE A 81 -3.31 -1.27 6.08
N PHE A 82 -2.62 -2.40 5.90
CA PHE A 82 -3.17 -3.58 5.22
C PHE A 82 -4.10 -4.40 6.12
N ALA A 83 -3.80 -4.47 7.43
CA ALA A 83 -4.59 -5.19 8.42
C ALA A 83 -6.03 -4.66 8.56
N GLY A 84 -6.26 -3.40 8.19
CA GLY A 84 -7.58 -2.79 8.28
C GLY A 84 -7.85 -1.76 7.19
N ARG A 85 -8.92 -0.98 7.36
CA ARG A 85 -9.33 0.06 6.40
C ARG A 85 -9.03 1.46 6.90
N PHE A 86 -7.94 1.63 7.64
CA PHE A 86 -7.59 2.87 8.32
C PHE A 86 -7.06 3.95 7.37
N LYS A 87 -7.51 5.19 7.52
CA LYS A 87 -6.99 6.35 6.76
C LYS A 87 -5.72 6.94 7.39
N ALA A 88 -5.56 6.76 8.70
CA ALA A 88 -4.38 7.15 9.46
C ALA A 88 -4.12 6.14 10.59
N ILE A 89 -2.87 6.06 11.00
CA ILE A 89 -2.38 5.19 12.08
C ILE A 89 -1.63 6.09 13.10
N PRO A 90 -1.95 6.02 14.40
CA PRO A 90 -1.32 6.86 15.41
C PRO A 90 0.12 6.39 15.67
N VAL A 91 1.02 7.35 15.83
CA VAL A 91 2.38 7.13 16.35
C VAL A 91 2.34 7.40 17.86
N ILE A 92 2.66 6.38 18.65
CA ILE A 92 2.54 6.38 20.09
C ILE A 92 3.91 6.18 20.73
N SER A 93 4.21 7.03 21.71
CA SER A 93 5.42 6.93 22.55
C SER A 93 5.03 7.15 24.00
N LYS A 94 5.51 6.27 24.89
CA LYS A 94 5.20 6.32 26.34
C LYS A 94 3.69 6.46 26.64
N GLY A 95 2.84 5.85 25.81
CA GLY A 95 1.38 5.85 25.94
C GLY A 95 0.66 7.12 25.43
N LYS A 96 1.40 8.10 24.91
CA LYS A 96 0.87 9.34 24.34
C LYS A 96 0.97 9.33 22.82
N ILE A 97 0.02 10.01 22.16
CA ILE A 97 0.06 10.22 20.70
C ILE A 97 1.07 11.34 20.42
N GLU A 98 2.11 11.04 19.65
CA GLU A 98 3.08 12.03 19.16
C GLU A 98 2.72 12.56 17.77
N GLY A 99 1.94 11.79 17.02
CA GLY A 99 1.31 12.23 15.77
C GLY A 99 0.69 11.05 15.03
N ALA A 100 0.60 11.13 13.70
CA ALA A 100 0.03 10.08 12.88
C ALA A 100 0.72 9.93 11.52
N ILE A 101 0.69 8.71 11.00
CA ILE A 101 1.03 8.39 9.62
C ILE A 101 -0.26 8.27 8.83
N THR A 102 -0.38 8.99 7.71
CA THR A 102 -1.52 8.88 6.79
C THR A 102 -1.17 8.00 5.59
N ARG A 103 -2.18 7.60 4.81
CA ARG A 103 -1.92 6.92 3.53
C ARG A 103 -1.07 7.77 2.59
N GLN A 104 -1.23 9.09 2.61
CA GLN A 104 -0.46 9.98 1.76
C GLN A 104 1.01 9.99 2.19
N THR A 105 1.28 10.08 3.50
CA THR A 105 2.63 9.92 4.05
C THR A 105 3.25 8.60 3.60
N LEU A 106 2.54 7.50 3.76
CA LEU A 106 3.05 6.16 3.45
C LEU A 106 3.34 5.99 1.95
N LEU A 107 2.42 6.44 1.09
CA LEU A 107 2.62 6.42 -0.35
C LEU A 107 3.81 7.28 -0.79
N SER A 108 3.98 8.46 -0.19
CA SER A 108 5.13 9.34 -0.42
C SER A 108 6.44 8.65 -0.01
N GLU A 109 6.46 7.97 1.14
CA GLU A 109 7.64 7.24 1.60
C GLU A 109 8.00 6.06 0.68
N LEU A 110 7.01 5.29 0.21
CA LEU A 110 7.23 4.20 -0.74
C LEU A 110 7.90 4.67 -2.05
N LEU A 111 7.59 5.90 -2.49
CA LEU A 111 8.26 6.53 -3.63
C LEU A 111 9.71 6.90 -3.32
N LYS A 112 9.96 7.53 -2.17
CA LYS A 112 11.31 7.94 -1.73
C LYS A 112 12.24 6.73 -1.60
N GLU A 113 11.75 5.65 -1.01
CA GLU A 113 12.46 4.38 -0.82
C GLU A 113 12.55 3.53 -2.11
N LYS A 114 11.96 3.97 -3.21
CA LYS A 114 11.99 3.31 -4.54
C LYS A 114 11.43 1.87 -4.54
N MET A 115 10.59 1.52 -3.57
CA MET A 115 10.03 0.17 -3.40
C MET A 115 9.05 -0.26 -4.52
N LEU A 116 8.68 0.66 -5.40
CA LEU A 116 7.70 0.44 -6.48
C LEU A 116 8.33 0.48 -7.89
N SER A 117 9.64 0.73 -7.98
CA SER A 117 10.32 1.09 -9.23
C SER A 117 10.38 -0.01 -10.29
N LYS A 118 10.21 -1.28 -9.92
CA LYS A 118 10.33 -2.43 -10.82
C LYS A 118 9.01 -2.96 -11.38
N LYS A 119 7.85 -2.44 -10.95
CA LYS A 119 6.53 -2.97 -11.34
C LYS A 119 5.73 -1.96 -12.16
N ARG A 120 4.98 -2.46 -13.14
CA ARG A 120 4.00 -1.70 -13.90
C ARG A 120 2.61 -1.81 -13.28
N VAL A 121 1.74 -0.88 -13.65
CA VAL A 121 0.33 -0.85 -13.22
C VAL A 121 -0.39 -2.15 -13.57
N LEU A 122 -0.19 -2.67 -14.79
CA LEU A 122 -0.85 -3.91 -15.25
C LEU A 122 -0.55 -5.15 -14.39
N GLU A 123 0.57 -5.15 -13.66
CA GLU A 123 0.99 -6.28 -12.82
C GLU A 123 0.28 -6.31 -11.47
N VAL A 124 -0.41 -5.22 -11.11
CA VAL A 124 -1.01 -5.01 -9.79
C VAL A 124 -2.49 -4.62 -9.86
N MET A 125 -2.92 -4.04 -10.98
CA MET A 125 -4.32 -3.63 -11.16
C MET A 125 -5.29 -4.81 -11.02
N THR A 126 -6.50 -4.52 -10.57
CA THR A 126 -7.61 -5.45 -10.71
C THR A 126 -8.16 -5.37 -12.13
N SER A 127 -8.21 -6.51 -12.81
CA SER A 127 -8.71 -6.67 -14.18
C SER A 127 -9.47 -8.01 -14.31
N PRO A 128 -10.56 -8.10 -15.09
CA PRO A 128 -11.19 -7.01 -15.84
C PRO A 128 -11.86 -6.00 -14.91
N VAL A 129 -11.96 -4.75 -15.36
CA VAL A 129 -12.65 -3.70 -14.61
C VAL A 129 -14.15 -3.96 -14.57
N ALA A 130 -14.72 -3.95 -13.38
CA ALA A 130 -16.16 -3.93 -13.23
C ALA A 130 -16.70 -2.56 -13.66
N SER A 131 -17.58 -2.57 -14.65
CA SER A 131 -18.14 -1.36 -15.25
C SER A 131 -19.66 -1.45 -15.40
N ILE A 132 -20.29 -0.28 -15.58
CA ILE A 132 -21.72 -0.14 -15.78
C ILE A 132 -22.00 0.99 -16.76
N ASP A 133 -23.00 0.82 -17.62
CA ASP A 133 -23.37 1.85 -18.58
C ASP A 133 -24.06 3.03 -17.90
N ILE A 134 -23.83 4.24 -18.39
CA ILE A 134 -24.37 5.49 -17.82
C ILE A 134 -25.90 5.55 -17.85
N SER A 135 -26.53 4.79 -18.76
CA SER A 135 -27.98 4.67 -18.87
C SER A 135 -28.60 3.71 -17.84
N SER A 136 -27.79 2.95 -17.10
CA SER A 136 -28.26 1.98 -16.09
C SER A 136 -28.98 2.63 -14.91
N THR A 137 -29.65 1.80 -14.12
CA THR A 137 -30.43 2.24 -12.95
C THR A 137 -29.67 2.03 -11.65
N VAL A 138 -30.11 2.72 -10.59
CA VAL A 138 -29.58 2.58 -9.23
C VAL A 138 -29.71 1.13 -8.74
N GLY A 139 -30.84 0.47 -8.99
CA GLY A 139 -31.07 -0.92 -8.60
C GLY A 139 -30.06 -1.87 -9.23
N HIS A 140 -29.80 -1.70 -10.53
CA HIS A 140 -28.80 -2.48 -11.24
C HIS A 140 -27.41 -2.19 -10.70
N ALA A 141 -27.02 -0.92 -10.53
CA ALA A 141 -25.73 -0.57 -9.94
C ALA A 141 -25.50 -1.16 -8.54
N ARG A 142 -26.53 -1.15 -7.67
CA ARG A 142 -26.46 -1.80 -6.36
C ARG A 142 -26.29 -3.31 -6.47
N SER A 143 -26.94 -3.93 -7.45
CA SER A 143 -26.78 -5.36 -7.73
C SER A 143 -25.36 -5.67 -8.18
N GLU A 144 -24.79 -4.89 -9.11
CA GLU A 144 -23.41 -5.04 -9.60
C GLU A 144 -22.38 -4.87 -8.48
N LEU A 145 -22.53 -3.84 -7.64
CA LEU A 145 -21.66 -3.61 -6.49
C LEU A 145 -21.70 -4.79 -5.50
N ARG A 146 -22.89 -5.35 -5.23
CA ARG A 146 -23.06 -6.48 -4.31
C ARG A 146 -22.54 -7.79 -4.89
N SER A 147 -22.93 -8.13 -6.11
CA SER A 147 -22.58 -9.40 -6.77
C SER A 147 -21.07 -9.53 -6.95
N HIS A 148 -20.38 -8.46 -7.31
CA HIS A 148 -18.93 -8.43 -7.43
C HIS A 148 -18.20 -8.17 -6.11
N ASN A 149 -18.92 -7.91 -5.01
CA ASN A 149 -18.35 -7.54 -3.70
C ASN A 149 -17.36 -6.36 -3.79
N ILE A 150 -17.69 -5.39 -4.62
CA ILE A 150 -16.89 -4.20 -4.88
C ILE A 150 -17.62 -2.94 -4.41
N ARG A 151 -16.86 -1.86 -4.22
CA ARG A 151 -17.40 -0.61 -3.69
C ARG A 151 -17.51 0.49 -4.74
N ARG A 152 -17.02 0.24 -5.94
CA ARG A 152 -16.93 1.19 -7.05
C ARG A 152 -17.13 0.47 -8.36
N LEU A 153 -17.83 1.12 -9.28
CA LEU A 153 -17.98 0.75 -10.67
C LEU A 153 -17.40 1.87 -11.54
N VAL A 154 -16.68 1.50 -12.59
CA VAL A 154 -16.37 2.45 -13.66
C VAL A 154 -17.62 2.65 -14.49
N VAL A 155 -18.05 3.89 -14.64
CA VAL A 155 -19.20 4.21 -15.48
C VAL A 155 -18.73 4.43 -16.90
N THR A 156 -19.38 3.78 -17.85
CA THR A 156 -19.08 3.86 -19.28
C THR A 156 -20.23 4.44 -20.08
N GLU A 157 -19.92 5.07 -21.21
CA GLU A 157 -20.89 5.47 -22.23
C GLU A 157 -20.35 5.02 -23.58
N GLY A 158 -21.04 4.09 -24.24
CA GLY A 158 -20.55 3.49 -25.49
C GLY A 158 -19.19 2.81 -25.34
N GLY A 159 -18.93 2.17 -24.18
CA GLY A 159 -17.66 1.49 -23.88
C GLY A 159 -16.49 2.41 -23.50
N ARG A 160 -16.70 3.73 -23.46
CA ARG A 160 -15.69 4.72 -23.04
C ARG A 160 -15.92 5.16 -21.62
N ILE A 161 -14.86 5.53 -20.90
CA ILE A 161 -14.95 6.06 -19.54
C ILE A 161 -15.81 7.34 -19.52
N ALA A 162 -16.88 7.30 -18.73
CA ALA A 162 -17.76 8.44 -18.47
C ALA A 162 -17.71 8.90 -17.00
N GLY A 163 -17.22 8.04 -16.10
CA GLY A 163 -16.97 8.43 -14.71
C GLY A 163 -16.80 7.25 -13.76
N LEU A 164 -17.05 7.50 -12.48
CA LEU A 164 -16.95 6.53 -11.40
C LEU A 164 -18.19 6.63 -10.50
N LEU A 165 -18.70 5.49 -10.07
CA LEU A 165 -19.84 5.40 -9.17
C LEU A 165 -19.46 4.52 -7.97
N SER A 166 -19.58 5.04 -6.76
CA SER A 166 -19.34 4.26 -5.54
C SER A 166 -20.62 3.96 -4.77
N VAL A 167 -20.55 2.97 -3.87
CA VAL A 167 -21.63 2.69 -2.90
C VAL A 167 -22.05 3.92 -2.10
N PHE A 168 -21.15 4.89 -1.91
CA PHE A 168 -21.42 6.11 -1.17
C PHE A 168 -22.15 7.16 -2.00
N ASP A 169 -21.88 7.22 -3.30
CA ASP A 169 -22.56 8.14 -4.20
C ASP A 169 -24.05 7.76 -4.33
N LEU A 170 -24.37 6.47 -4.25
CA LEU A 170 -25.75 5.98 -4.22
C LEU A 170 -26.47 6.19 -2.87
N ALA A 171 -25.73 6.37 -1.77
CA ALA A 171 -26.30 6.53 -0.43
C ALA A 171 -26.69 7.98 -0.10
N SER A 172 -26.04 8.97 -0.74
CA SER A 172 -26.14 10.40 -0.40
C SER A 172 -27.49 11.07 -0.71
N PHE A 173 -28.42 10.39 -1.37
CA PHE A 173 -29.78 10.91 -1.64
C PHE A 173 -30.89 10.30 -0.78
N VAL A 174 -30.61 9.30 0.05
CA VAL A 174 -31.59 8.77 1.02
C VAL A 174 -31.82 9.76 2.16
N SER A 175 -30.82 10.58 2.47
CA SER A 175 -30.78 11.51 3.61
C SER A 175 -31.28 12.92 3.32
N ASN A 176 -31.85 13.20 2.14
CA ASN A 176 -32.44 14.50 1.82
C ASN A 176 -33.99 14.42 1.83
N PRO A 177 -34.66 14.70 2.96
CA PRO A 177 -36.11 14.49 3.12
C PRO A 177 -36.99 15.35 2.19
N ARG A 178 -36.41 16.36 1.51
CA ARG A 178 -37.12 17.13 0.48
C ARG A 178 -37.29 16.37 -0.85
N GLN A 179 -36.65 15.22 -1.03
CA GLN A 179 -36.77 14.37 -2.23
C GLN A 179 -37.26 12.94 -1.93
N SER A 180 -37.63 12.65 -0.68
CA SER A 180 -38.13 11.33 -0.25
C SER A 180 -39.62 11.11 -0.51
N ASN A 181 -40.33 12.10 -1.05
CA ASN A 181 -41.69 11.88 -1.51
C ASN A 181 -41.63 11.06 -2.80
N ALA A 182 -42.32 9.92 -2.81
CA ALA A 182 -42.57 9.13 -4.00
C ALA A 182 -42.99 10.08 -5.14
N PHE A 183 -42.14 10.20 -6.16
CA PHE A 183 -42.45 10.99 -7.34
C PHE A 183 -43.43 10.16 -8.16
N TYR A 184 -44.71 10.52 -8.12
CA TYR A 184 -45.70 10.10 -9.11
C TYR A 184 -45.38 10.85 -10.41
N ARG A 185 -44.70 10.19 -11.35
CA ARG A 185 -44.67 10.66 -12.75
C ARG A 185 -45.77 9.89 -13.48
N GLY A 186 -46.88 10.56 -13.78
CA GLY A 186 -47.99 9.94 -14.52
C GLY A 186 -48.83 8.91 -13.74
N GLY A 187 -48.78 8.90 -12.40
CA GLY A 187 -49.59 7.98 -11.57
C GLY A 187 -48.93 6.66 -11.19
N GLU A 188 -47.74 6.36 -11.72
CA GLU A 188 -46.98 5.16 -11.32
C GLU A 188 -46.02 5.42 -10.15
N LYS A 189 -45.97 4.47 -9.22
CA LYS A 189 -45.09 4.50 -8.06
C LYS A 189 -43.66 4.11 -8.47
N THR A 190 -42.86 5.06 -8.95
CA THR A 190 -41.44 4.81 -9.24
C THR A 190 -40.62 4.59 -7.95
N THR A 191 -39.90 3.47 -7.88
CA THR A 191 -39.02 3.13 -6.76
C THR A 191 -37.65 3.79 -6.91
N MET A 192 -36.91 3.96 -5.81
CA MET A 192 -35.53 4.49 -5.83
C MET A 192 -34.62 3.72 -6.80
N ASP A 193 -34.81 2.41 -6.90
CA ASP A 193 -34.01 1.51 -7.72
C ASP A 193 -34.21 1.72 -9.23
N SER A 194 -35.34 2.30 -9.65
CA SER A 194 -35.61 2.60 -11.07
C SER A 194 -34.92 3.87 -11.58
N ARG A 195 -34.34 4.69 -10.69
CA ARG A 195 -33.71 5.96 -11.08
C ARG A 195 -32.45 5.73 -11.93
N PRO A 196 -32.19 6.56 -12.95
CA PRO A 196 -30.93 6.53 -13.70
C PRO A 196 -29.72 6.84 -12.80
N ILE A 197 -28.58 6.20 -13.05
CA ILE A 197 -27.36 6.47 -12.29
C ILE A 197 -26.69 7.80 -12.64
N LEU A 198 -27.06 8.42 -13.77
CA LEU A 198 -26.42 9.63 -14.32
C LEU A 198 -26.18 10.74 -13.29
N SER A 199 -27.15 11.00 -12.41
CA SER A 199 -27.05 12.04 -11.37
C SER A 199 -26.08 11.71 -10.23
N TYR A 200 -25.60 10.48 -10.16
CA TYR A 200 -24.71 9.96 -9.11
C TYR A 200 -23.28 9.75 -9.60
N VAL A 201 -23.04 9.89 -10.91
CA VAL A 201 -21.73 9.64 -11.53
C VAL A 201 -20.78 10.79 -11.25
N LYS A 202 -19.60 10.47 -10.72
CA LYS A 202 -18.47 11.40 -10.66
C LYS A 202 -17.74 11.39 -12.00
N LYS A 203 -17.88 12.48 -12.77
CA LYS A 203 -17.33 12.60 -14.14
C LYS A 203 -15.83 12.85 -14.18
N GLN A 204 -15.27 13.54 -13.19
CA GLN A 204 -13.83 13.78 -13.10
C GLN A 204 -13.16 12.55 -12.49
N VAL A 205 -12.58 11.72 -13.36
CA VAL A 205 -11.86 10.51 -12.98
C VAL A 205 -10.44 10.57 -13.50
N GLU A 206 -9.52 10.15 -12.65
CA GLU A 206 -8.11 10.09 -12.99
C GLU A 206 -7.79 8.72 -13.58
N THR A 207 -7.17 8.73 -14.76
CA THR A 207 -6.80 7.53 -15.50
C THR A 207 -5.29 7.28 -15.48
N ILE A 208 -4.86 6.07 -15.84
CA ILE A 208 -3.44 5.74 -16.02
C ILE A 208 -3.27 4.64 -17.06
N SER A 209 -2.14 4.61 -17.77
CA SER A 209 -1.85 3.54 -18.73
C SER A 209 -1.51 2.24 -18.00
N PRO A 210 -1.91 1.06 -18.51
CA PRO A 210 -1.47 -0.23 -17.95
C PRO A 210 0.06 -0.38 -17.98
N THR A 211 0.75 0.27 -18.92
CA THR A 211 2.20 0.20 -19.08
C THR A 211 2.97 1.17 -18.19
N ASP A 212 2.30 2.12 -17.54
CA ASP A 212 2.94 3.06 -16.63
C ASP A 212 3.54 2.34 -15.41
N SER A 213 4.56 2.93 -14.81
CA SER A 213 5.14 2.42 -13.58
C SER A 213 4.20 2.60 -12.38
N LEU A 214 4.29 1.74 -11.38
CA LEU A 214 3.59 1.96 -10.12
C LEU A 214 4.03 3.26 -9.43
N SER A 215 5.29 3.67 -9.58
CA SER A 215 5.75 4.96 -9.07
C SER A 215 4.98 6.12 -9.69
N ASN A 216 4.72 6.10 -11.01
CA ASN A 216 3.90 7.12 -11.66
C ASN A 216 2.44 7.08 -11.14
N ALA A 217 1.90 5.88 -10.90
CA ALA A 217 0.58 5.73 -10.30
C ALA A 217 0.50 6.39 -8.92
N VAL A 218 1.49 6.16 -8.05
CA VAL A 218 1.54 6.79 -6.74
C VAL A 218 1.71 8.30 -6.82
N ALA A 219 2.62 8.78 -7.68
CA ALA A 219 2.82 10.20 -7.89
C ALA A 219 1.52 10.90 -8.33
N LYS A 220 0.78 10.28 -9.26
CA LYS A 220 -0.51 10.77 -9.72
C LYS A 220 -1.58 10.73 -8.62
N MET A 221 -1.62 9.67 -7.80
CA MET A 221 -2.54 9.59 -6.65
C MET A 221 -2.27 10.69 -5.62
N LEU A 222 -1.00 11.01 -5.36
CA LEU A 222 -0.59 12.07 -4.43
C LEU A 222 -0.95 13.46 -4.98
N ASP A 223 -0.60 13.74 -6.24
CA ASP A 223 -0.88 15.01 -6.93
C ASP A 223 -2.38 15.31 -6.98
N LYS A 224 -3.16 14.33 -7.46
CA LYS A 224 -4.62 14.47 -7.61
C LYS A 224 -5.40 14.23 -6.33
N ARG A 225 -4.71 13.82 -5.25
CA ARG A 225 -5.31 13.44 -3.96
C ARG A 225 -6.41 12.39 -4.10
N VAL A 226 -6.22 11.42 -5.01
CA VAL A 226 -7.18 10.34 -5.27
C VAL A 226 -6.65 9.01 -4.74
N ALA A 227 -7.55 8.16 -4.25
CA ALA A 227 -7.19 6.85 -3.69
C ALA A 227 -7.19 5.70 -4.71
N ALA A 228 -7.60 5.98 -5.95
CA ALA A 228 -7.71 5.00 -7.04
C ALA A 228 -7.56 5.71 -8.40
N LEU A 229 -7.01 4.98 -9.36
CA LEU A 229 -6.89 5.38 -10.76
C LEU A 229 -7.57 4.32 -11.63
N ILE A 230 -8.32 4.76 -12.63
CA ILE A 230 -8.86 3.87 -13.65
C ILE A 230 -7.75 3.54 -14.63
N VAL A 231 -7.47 2.26 -14.85
CA VAL A 231 -6.48 1.85 -15.84
C VAL A 231 -7.16 1.78 -17.20
N SER A 232 -6.61 2.47 -18.19
CA SER A 232 -7.24 2.58 -19.51
C SER A 232 -6.24 2.54 -20.67
N GLU A 233 -6.71 2.00 -21.80
CA GLU A 233 -6.05 2.14 -23.10
C GLU A 233 -6.83 3.19 -23.89
N GLY A 234 -6.30 4.41 -23.95
CA GLY A 234 -7.07 5.58 -24.39
C GLY A 234 -8.29 5.79 -23.49
N MET A 235 -9.49 5.79 -24.07
CA MET A 235 -10.76 5.98 -23.37
C MET A 235 -11.42 4.67 -22.92
N SER A 236 -10.85 3.51 -23.26
CA SER A 236 -11.41 2.20 -22.91
C SER A 236 -10.86 1.73 -21.56
N PRO A 237 -11.72 1.50 -20.55
CA PRO A 237 -11.24 1.07 -19.25
C PRO A 237 -10.89 -0.43 -19.28
N VAL A 238 -9.70 -0.77 -18.79
CA VAL A 238 -9.19 -2.15 -18.73
C VAL A 238 -9.04 -2.67 -17.30
N GLY A 239 -8.84 -1.76 -16.34
CA GLY A 239 -8.60 -2.13 -14.94
C GLY A 239 -8.85 -0.97 -13.96
N ILE A 240 -8.58 -1.24 -12.69
CA ILE A 240 -8.50 -0.22 -11.64
C ILE A 240 -7.32 -0.55 -10.73
N VAL A 241 -6.58 0.48 -10.31
CA VAL A 241 -5.51 0.35 -9.32
C VAL A 241 -5.78 1.29 -8.15
N THR A 242 -5.67 0.77 -6.93
CA THR A 242 -5.94 1.51 -5.70
C THR A 242 -4.71 1.57 -4.79
N ALA A 243 -4.72 2.48 -3.83
CA ALA A 243 -3.68 2.52 -2.79
C ALA A 243 -3.51 1.16 -2.09
N LYS A 244 -4.59 0.37 -1.90
CA LYS A 244 -4.50 -0.96 -1.29
C LYS A 244 -3.66 -1.91 -2.14
N ASP A 245 -3.83 -1.87 -3.46
CA ASP A 245 -3.10 -2.75 -4.38
C ASP A 245 -1.61 -2.37 -4.41
N ILE A 246 -1.30 -1.07 -4.34
CA ILE A 246 0.06 -0.56 -4.18
C ILE A 246 0.71 -1.05 -2.88
N LEU A 247 0.01 -0.91 -1.74
CA LEU A 247 0.51 -1.39 -0.44
C LEU A 247 0.73 -2.90 -0.44
N HIS A 248 -0.19 -3.65 -1.06
CA HIS A 248 -0.04 -5.09 -1.21
C HIS A 248 1.17 -5.46 -2.10
N ALA A 249 1.41 -4.71 -3.18
CA ALA A 249 2.57 -4.89 -4.03
C ALA A 249 3.90 -4.59 -3.32
N ALA A 250 3.92 -3.60 -2.42
CA ALA A 250 5.07 -3.28 -1.57
C ALA A 250 5.34 -4.38 -0.52
N LEU A 251 4.30 -4.91 0.12
CA LEU A 251 4.42 -6.06 1.04
C LEU A 251 4.90 -7.33 0.35
N ALA A 252 4.40 -7.58 -0.87
CA ALA A 252 4.87 -8.70 -1.69
C ALA A 252 6.32 -8.51 -2.13
N TYR A 253 6.75 -7.26 -2.40
CA TYR A 253 8.13 -6.94 -2.69
C TYR A 253 9.04 -7.32 -1.51
N GLU A 254 8.74 -6.91 -0.27
CA GLU A 254 9.52 -7.30 0.92
C GLU A 254 9.57 -8.82 1.14
N LYS A 255 8.44 -9.52 1.00
CA LYS A 255 8.42 -10.98 1.15
C LYS A 255 9.20 -11.70 0.05
N SER A 256 9.33 -11.07 -1.12
CA SER A 256 10.21 -11.53 -2.20
C SER A 256 11.64 -11.00 -2.06
N THR A 257 11.90 -10.06 -1.15
CA THR A 257 13.24 -9.54 -0.89
C THR A 257 14.03 -10.64 -0.21
N ARG A 258 14.88 -11.27 -1.01
CA ARG A 258 15.78 -12.32 -0.56
C ARG A 258 17.05 -11.72 0.07
N VAL A 259 17.14 -10.39 0.15
CA VAL A 259 18.29 -9.65 0.71
C VAL A 259 17.96 -9.12 2.10
N PHE A 260 18.68 -9.56 3.11
CA PHE A 260 18.51 -9.16 4.50
C PHE A 260 19.73 -8.36 4.95
N VAL A 261 19.51 -7.31 5.75
CA VAL A 261 20.59 -6.50 6.29
C VAL A 261 20.45 -6.42 7.81
N SER A 262 21.55 -6.62 8.52
CA SER A 262 21.60 -6.62 9.99
C SER A 262 22.85 -5.89 10.48
N GLY A 263 22.84 -5.46 11.74
CA GLY A 263 24.01 -4.86 12.41
C GLY A 263 24.33 -3.40 12.02
N LEU A 264 23.51 -2.78 11.15
CA LEU A 264 23.63 -1.35 10.86
C LEU A 264 23.35 -0.51 12.11
N PRO A 265 24.27 0.37 12.52
CA PRO A 265 24.01 1.38 13.54
C PRO A 265 22.83 2.28 13.14
N TYR A 266 22.09 2.78 14.13
CA TYR A 266 20.87 3.58 13.90
C TYR A 266 21.13 4.83 13.05
N GLU A 267 22.27 5.49 13.30
CA GLU A 267 22.80 6.64 12.55
C GLU A 267 23.15 6.34 11.08
N ASN A 268 23.13 5.07 10.66
CA ASN A 268 23.46 4.64 9.31
C ASN A 268 22.29 3.92 8.61
N ARG A 269 21.05 4.04 9.12
CA ARG A 269 19.86 3.42 8.49
C ARG A 269 19.67 3.81 7.02
N ASP A 270 20.09 5.01 6.63
CA ASP A 270 20.02 5.48 5.24
C ASP A 270 20.77 4.57 4.25
N TYR A 271 21.79 3.82 4.71
CA TYR A 271 22.54 2.87 3.88
C TYR A 271 21.80 1.54 3.67
N GLN A 272 20.76 1.24 4.46
CA GLN A 272 20.04 -0.03 4.38
C GLN A 272 19.43 -0.22 2.99
N SER A 273 18.73 0.80 2.47
CA SER A 273 18.11 0.77 1.15
C SER A 273 19.14 0.63 0.03
N GLU A 274 20.33 1.21 0.19
CA GLU A 274 21.44 1.04 -0.75
C GLU A 274 22.03 -0.37 -0.73
N ILE A 275 22.26 -0.94 0.46
CA ILE A 275 22.78 -2.32 0.62
C ILE A 275 21.80 -3.34 0.03
N VAL A 276 20.49 -3.20 0.32
CA VAL A 276 19.46 -4.05 -0.25
C VAL A 276 19.49 -3.98 -1.78
N LYS A 277 19.55 -2.77 -2.34
CA LYS A 277 19.60 -2.55 -3.79
C LYS A 277 20.83 -3.18 -4.44
N GLU A 278 22.02 -3.04 -3.86
CA GLU A 278 23.23 -3.66 -4.40
C GLU A 278 23.19 -5.20 -4.25
N GLY A 279 22.62 -5.70 -3.16
CA GLY A 279 22.36 -7.12 -2.98
C GLY A 279 21.40 -7.68 -4.04
N GLU A 280 20.31 -6.99 -4.34
CA GLU A 280 19.37 -7.40 -5.38
C GLU A 280 20.03 -7.45 -6.75
N LYS A 281 20.86 -6.45 -7.09
CA LYS A 281 21.63 -6.48 -8.35
C LYS A 281 22.56 -7.68 -8.43
N LEU A 282 23.15 -8.09 -7.31
CA LEU A 282 23.94 -9.32 -7.25
C LEU A 282 23.05 -10.54 -7.49
N LEU A 283 21.88 -10.63 -6.83
CA LEU A 283 20.93 -11.73 -7.02
C LEU A 283 20.45 -11.82 -8.48
N ASP A 284 20.02 -10.73 -9.09
CA ASP A 284 19.55 -10.67 -10.48
C ASP A 284 20.62 -11.17 -11.47
N ARG A 285 21.90 -10.88 -11.18
CA ARG A 285 23.04 -11.38 -11.97
C ARG A 285 23.29 -12.87 -11.77
N LEU A 286 23.05 -13.38 -10.56
CA LEU A 286 23.31 -14.76 -10.20
C LEU A 286 22.17 -15.71 -10.56
N GLU A 287 20.90 -15.27 -10.58
CA GLU A 287 19.71 -16.12 -10.76
C GLU A 287 19.75 -17.03 -12.00
N LYS A 288 20.44 -16.60 -13.07
CA LYS A 288 20.62 -17.42 -14.28
C LYS A 288 21.57 -18.62 -14.09
N SER A 289 22.31 -18.67 -13.00
CA SER A 289 23.45 -19.59 -12.81
C SER A 289 23.58 -20.19 -11.41
N PHE A 290 22.93 -19.57 -10.42
CA PHE A 290 22.95 -19.99 -9.04
C PHE A 290 21.52 -19.84 -8.49
N GLU A 291 20.91 -20.96 -8.10
CA GLU A 291 19.62 -20.93 -7.41
C GLU A 291 19.86 -20.39 -6.00
N VAL A 292 19.41 -19.17 -5.79
CA VAL A 292 19.64 -18.46 -4.54
C VAL A 292 18.34 -18.54 -3.72
N SER A 293 18.44 -18.72 -2.40
CA SER A 293 17.31 -18.64 -1.46
C SER A 293 17.34 -17.31 -0.70
N SER A 294 18.48 -16.92 -0.13
CA SER A 294 18.65 -15.63 0.56
C SER A 294 20.08 -15.08 0.42
N LEU A 295 20.24 -13.79 0.74
CA LEU A 295 21.49 -13.06 0.80
C LEU A 295 21.44 -12.19 2.05
N VAL A 296 22.31 -12.43 3.02
CA VAL A 296 22.36 -11.66 4.26
C VAL A 296 23.60 -10.80 4.24
N PHE A 297 23.49 -9.51 4.57
CA PHE A 297 24.59 -8.63 4.91
C PHE A 297 24.53 -8.32 6.41
N HIS A 298 25.64 -8.56 7.10
CA HIS A 298 25.84 -8.16 8.48
C HIS A 298 26.92 -7.10 8.51
N VAL A 299 26.51 -5.87 8.82
CA VAL A 299 27.39 -4.71 8.92
C VAL A 299 27.79 -4.54 10.37
N LYS A 300 29.05 -4.22 10.63
CA LYS A 300 29.56 -3.89 11.95
C LYS A 300 30.52 -2.71 11.84
N ARG A 301 30.41 -1.75 12.75
CA ARG A 301 31.39 -0.67 12.88
C ARG A 301 32.63 -1.19 13.61
N GLU A 302 33.82 -1.03 13.03
CA GLU A 302 35.09 -1.43 13.63
C GLU A 302 36.06 -0.25 13.60
N GLY A 303 36.23 0.40 14.77
CA GLY A 303 37.00 1.62 14.89
C GLY A 303 36.45 2.74 14.00
N ALA A 304 37.31 3.28 13.13
CA ALA A 304 36.94 4.32 12.18
C ALA A 304 36.33 3.79 10.86
N GLY A 305 36.24 2.46 10.69
CA GLY A 305 35.74 1.82 9.47
C GLY A 305 34.56 0.89 9.70
N PHE A 306 34.27 0.12 8.65
CA PHE A 306 33.17 -0.84 8.59
C PHE A 306 33.68 -2.21 8.19
N SER A 307 33.13 -3.25 8.82
CA SER A 307 33.23 -4.63 8.38
C SER A 307 31.87 -5.08 7.87
N VAL A 308 31.84 -5.67 6.68
CA VAL A 308 30.65 -6.29 6.10
C VAL A 308 30.94 -7.77 5.97
N ARG A 309 30.10 -8.58 6.60
CA ARG A 309 30.05 -10.03 6.38
C ARG A 309 28.81 -10.33 5.59
N SER A 310 28.90 -11.24 4.63
CA SER A 310 27.75 -11.63 3.85
C SER A 310 27.67 -13.13 3.62
N ARG A 311 26.44 -13.60 3.56
CA ARG A 311 26.08 -15.00 3.34
C ARG A 311 25.08 -15.08 2.21
N LEU A 312 25.44 -15.75 1.13
CA LEU A 312 24.56 -16.09 0.02
C LEU A 312 24.12 -17.55 0.18
N ASP A 313 22.86 -17.78 0.49
CA ASP A 313 22.27 -19.11 0.61
C ASP A 313 21.60 -19.54 -0.70
N GLY A 314 21.67 -20.84 -0.99
CA GLY A 314 21.13 -21.48 -2.17
C GLY A 314 21.21 -23.00 -1.96
N LYS A 315 21.52 -23.78 -3.00
CA LYS A 315 21.85 -25.22 -2.81
C LYS A 315 23.08 -25.45 -1.92
N LYS A 316 23.99 -24.48 -1.90
CA LYS A 316 25.12 -24.40 -0.97
C LYS A 316 25.26 -22.96 -0.51
N SER A 317 25.65 -22.77 0.74
CA SER A 317 25.90 -21.45 1.29
C SER A 317 27.32 -20.99 0.95
N ILE A 318 27.45 -19.72 0.55
CA ILE A 318 28.72 -19.05 0.28
C ILE A 318 28.84 -17.87 1.24
N ASN A 319 29.99 -17.71 1.88
CA ASN A 319 30.25 -16.60 2.79
C ASN A 319 31.41 -15.77 2.27
N ALA A 320 31.31 -14.45 2.41
CA ALA A 320 32.40 -13.52 2.15
C ALA A 320 32.42 -12.43 3.21
N SER A 321 33.57 -11.80 3.39
CA SER A 321 33.72 -10.66 4.29
C SER A 321 34.76 -9.70 3.75
N ALA A 322 34.54 -8.41 3.94
CA ALA A 322 35.52 -7.37 3.68
C ALA A 322 35.36 -6.25 4.69
N SER A 323 36.44 -5.52 4.91
CA SER A 323 36.45 -4.35 5.77
C SER A 323 37.13 -3.19 5.03
N ASP A 324 36.62 -1.98 5.22
CA ASP A 324 37.18 -0.76 4.65
C ASP A 324 36.82 0.45 5.54
N PHE A 325 37.47 1.59 5.33
CA PHE A 325 37.12 2.83 6.00
C PHE A 325 35.70 3.32 5.60
N ARG A 326 35.25 3.05 4.37
CA ARG A 326 33.92 3.40 3.87
C ARG A 326 33.03 2.17 3.72
N LEU A 327 31.78 2.27 4.19
CA LEU A 327 30.79 1.19 4.06
C LEU A 327 30.55 0.78 2.60
N GLU A 328 30.41 1.76 1.69
CA GLU A 328 30.25 1.49 0.26
C GLU A 328 31.41 0.66 -0.33
N SER A 329 32.65 0.98 0.06
CA SER A 329 33.84 0.25 -0.39
C SER A 329 33.83 -1.18 0.13
N ALA A 330 33.59 -1.37 1.43
CA ALA A 330 33.50 -2.70 2.04
C ALA A 330 32.39 -3.54 1.40
N LEU A 331 31.23 -2.94 1.14
CA LEU A 331 30.11 -3.59 0.46
C LEU A 331 30.48 -4.02 -0.97
N ARG A 332 31.09 -3.14 -1.76
CA ARG A 332 31.54 -3.47 -3.13
C ARG A 332 32.53 -4.64 -3.14
N MET A 333 33.47 -4.65 -2.21
CA MET A 333 34.45 -5.73 -2.07
C MET A 333 33.79 -7.07 -1.73
N VAL A 334 32.88 -7.08 -0.75
CA VAL A 334 32.12 -8.29 -0.38
C VAL A 334 31.29 -8.82 -1.56
N ILE A 335 30.60 -7.94 -2.28
CA ILE A 335 29.76 -8.32 -3.43
C ILE A 335 30.63 -8.91 -4.55
N ALA A 336 31.78 -8.30 -4.84
CA ALA A 336 32.72 -8.81 -5.84
C ALA A 336 33.24 -10.21 -5.47
N GLU A 337 33.56 -10.42 -4.19
CA GLU A 337 34.04 -11.72 -3.70
C GLU A 337 32.93 -12.78 -3.74
N LEU A 338 31.71 -12.46 -3.28
CA LEU A 338 30.56 -13.37 -3.39
C LEU A 338 30.29 -13.78 -4.84
N ARG A 339 30.35 -12.83 -5.77
CA ARG A 339 30.15 -13.09 -7.19
C ARG A 339 31.21 -14.06 -7.72
N LYS A 340 32.49 -13.78 -7.45
CA LYS A 340 33.61 -14.63 -7.87
C LYS A 340 33.47 -16.06 -7.31
N MET A 341 33.10 -16.19 -6.05
CA MET A 341 32.88 -17.49 -5.41
C MET A 341 31.68 -18.24 -6.00
N ALA A 342 30.57 -17.55 -6.27
CA ALA A 342 29.39 -18.15 -6.89
C ALA A 342 29.67 -18.62 -8.33
N GLU A 343 30.40 -17.82 -9.13
CA GLU A 343 30.84 -18.18 -10.48
C GLU A 343 31.82 -19.37 -10.47
N LYS A 344 32.75 -19.45 -9.51
CA LYS A 344 33.69 -20.59 -9.39
C LYS A 344 32.98 -21.91 -9.04
N ASN A 345 31.95 -21.85 -8.18
CA ASN A 345 31.14 -23.03 -7.83
C ASN A 345 30.31 -23.57 -9.02
N LYS A 346 30.10 -22.76 -10.07
CA LYS A 346 29.51 -23.22 -11.34
C LYS A 346 30.45 -24.15 -12.11
N MET A 347 31.75 -23.83 -12.16
CA MET A 347 32.75 -24.59 -12.93
C MET A 347 32.96 -26.00 -12.36
N THR A 348 33.04 -26.15 -11.04
CA THR A 348 33.25 -27.45 -10.39
C THR A 348 32.08 -28.42 -10.58
N GLY A 349 30.85 -27.92 -10.71
CA GLY A 349 29.66 -28.74 -11.01
C GLY A 349 29.59 -29.21 -12.46
N VAL A 350 30.05 -28.40 -13.41
CA VAL A 350 30.08 -28.74 -14.84
C VAL A 350 31.23 -29.70 -15.16
N GLU A 351 32.41 -29.50 -14.56
CA GLU A 351 33.56 -30.41 -14.69
C GLU A 351 33.26 -31.79 -14.08
N LYS A 352 32.56 -31.84 -12.94
CA LYS A 352 32.13 -33.10 -12.33
C LYS A 352 31.14 -33.86 -13.23
N LYS A 353 30.14 -33.18 -13.80
CA LYS A 353 29.22 -33.79 -14.78
C LYS A 353 29.93 -34.28 -16.04
N ARG A 354 30.93 -33.55 -16.56
CA ARG A 354 31.74 -33.98 -17.72
C ARG A 354 32.62 -35.19 -17.40
N ARG A 355 33.20 -35.25 -16.20
CA ARG A 355 34.02 -36.38 -15.74
C ARG A 355 33.18 -37.63 -15.49
N ASP A 356 32.01 -37.47 -14.86
CA ASP A 356 31.07 -38.57 -14.61
C ASP A 356 30.42 -39.10 -15.90
N ALA A 357 30.28 -38.27 -16.93
CA ALA A 357 29.85 -38.72 -18.26
C ALA A 357 30.95 -39.53 -18.97
N LYS A 358 32.21 -39.09 -18.88
CA LYS A 358 33.37 -39.82 -19.45
C LYS A 358 33.59 -41.20 -18.82
N LEU A 359 33.40 -41.31 -17.51
CA LEU A 359 33.50 -42.58 -16.76
C LEU A 359 32.35 -43.57 -17.01
N ARG A 360 31.32 -43.17 -17.77
CA ARG A 360 30.22 -44.06 -18.20
C ARG A 360 30.36 -44.53 -19.64
N GLU A 361 31.31 -43.97 -20.39
CA GLU A 361 31.61 -44.33 -21.79
C GLU A 361 32.89 -45.19 -21.91
N GLU A 362 33.62 -45.37 -20.80
CA GLU A 362 34.68 -46.38 -20.58
C GLU A 362 34.11 -47.55 -19.78
#